data_AF-A0A345RX76-F1
#
_entry.id   AF-A0A345RX76-F1
#
_cell.length_a   1.000
_cell.length_b   1.000
_cell.length_c   1.000
_cell.angle_alpha   90.00
_cell.angle_beta   90.00
_cell.angle_gamma   90.00
#
_symmetry.space_group_name_H-M   'P 1'
#
loop_
_entity.id
_entity.type
_entity.pdbx_description
1 polymer ?
#
loop_
_entity_poly.entity_id
_entity_poly.type
_entity_poly.pdbx_seq_one_letter_code
_entity_poly.pdbx_strand_id
1 'polypeptide(L)'
;MDSYIRWFQRFIWLGIAMNMVFAIPALFAPGLLTSVVGLPPQLSDPWLENAGMLLVGISVFYMPSGFNAPRYVVHSWLCVLTRLIAVAFWIYLIDTSSQGSVFVPMLMGDLSFFLILGILLYLGTTPENRPLALLCDGWREWRAAWARHWQSHAFKVGTLVVVALLAFIGYQTWYQMLRVVPEQEYASDEDHYKYAAIGLGIEARIPYYLFSVLPQMCPEKMPKPGGWEVFGFLFENGKDLPIGMAKRQIGYPTVEPNCALCHTGSYRANASDVAVNVPSAPANTLQLQAFQWFAYDCASDPKFTTDAVMAAINSKFQLGFFERLYNRYLIIPMAKTALLKQKQAYAWQKLRPPQGPGRTDTFNPTKMVVFGFPDDSTIGTVDLPQVWNQKPRESMYLHWDGNNNKIHERNYAAAMAVGATPESVLPPSFNRVTNWLLGHKAPAWPWALDQAKVAQGKPIWEANCAGCHDFGRADTGQVTTNIDQLGTDPHRLDSFTTGLVAAFHTFKKPPFDFGAYRKTQSYSNTPTDGIWLRAPYLHNGSVPTLWDLLQPPEKRPQVFITGSDVYDPVNVGFVTSGAQAKASADFTYDTRLEGNHNSGHLYGTTLSDDDKRALIEFMKTL
;
A
#
# COMPACT_ATOMS: atom_id res chain seq x y z
N MET A 1 -58.04 17.42 15.00
CA MET A 1 -57.37 16.36 14.23
C MET A 1 -57.08 16.78 12.78
N ASP A 2 -58.05 17.28 12.02
CA ASP A 2 -57.87 17.59 10.57
C ASP A 2 -56.79 18.61 10.21
N SER A 3 -56.48 19.59 11.06
CA SER A 3 -55.45 20.58 10.73
C SER A 3 -54.04 19.97 10.75
N TYR A 4 -53.70 19.17 11.76
CA TYR A 4 -52.38 18.55 11.91
C TYR A 4 -52.10 17.53 10.81
N ILE A 5 -53.10 16.72 10.43
CA ILE A 5 -52.97 15.76 9.34
C ILE A 5 -52.77 16.47 7.99
N ARG A 6 -53.51 17.54 7.71
CA ARG A 6 -53.31 18.33 6.48
C ARG A 6 -51.90 18.92 6.39
N TRP A 7 -51.35 19.40 7.51
CA TRP A 7 -49.98 19.88 7.56
C TRP A 7 -48.96 18.76 7.43
N PHE A 8 -49.18 17.61 8.07
CA PHE A 8 -48.33 16.42 7.88
C PHE A 8 -48.24 16.03 6.39
N GLN A 9 -49.39 15.94 5.72
CA GLN A 9 -49.47 15.61 4.29
C GLN A 9 -48.71 16.61 3.41
N ARG A 10 -48.82 17.91 3.70
CA ARG A 10 -48.05 18.95 3.00
C ARG A 10 -46.54 18.80 3.22
N PHE A 11 -46.12 18.50 4.45
CA PHE A 11 -44.70 18.27 4.75
C PHE A 11 -44.16 16.99 4.12
N ILE A 12 -44.99 15.96 3.90
CA ILE A 12 -44.60 14.79 3.09
C ILE A 12 -44.28 15.22 1.65
N TRP A 13 -45.14 16.02 1.02
CA TRP A 13 -44.90 16.53 -0.33
C TRP A 13 -43.68 17.45 -0.41
N LEU A 14 -43.48 18.31 0.59
CA LEU A 14 -42.28 19.14 0.70
C LEU A 14 -41.02 18.27 0.82
N GLY A 15 -41.07 17.22 1.63
CA GLY A 15 -39.97 16.28 1.80
C GLY A 15 -39.65 15.50 0.52
N ILE A 16 -40.68 15.11 -0.26
CA ILE A 16 -40.51 14.52 -1.60
C ILE A 16 -39.80 15.52 -2.53
N ALA A 17 -40.26 16.78 -2.57
CA ALA A 17 -39.64 17.81 -3.39
C ALA A 17 -38.17 18.05 -3.00
N MET A 18 -37.86 18.13 -1.71
CA MET A 18 -36.49 18.27 -1.22
C MET A 18 -35.61 17.07 -1.54
N ASN A 19 -36.14 15.85 -1.43
CA ASN A 19 -35.42 14.65 -1.86
C ASN A 19 -35.05 14.74 -3.36
N MET A 20 -35.93 15.29 -4.20
CA MET A 20 -35.67 15.42 -5.64
C MET A 20 -34.54 16.42 -5.96
N VAL A 21 -34.37 17.46 -5.14
CA VAL A 21 -33.25 18.41 -5.26
C VAL A 21 -31.89 17.70 -5.13
N PHE A 22 -31.81 16.64 -4.33
CA PHE A 22 -30.60 15.81 -4.22
C PHE A 22 -30.58 14.66 -5.24
N ALA A 23 -31.70 13.94 -5.39
CA ALA A 23 -31.76 12.70 -6.17
C ALA A 23 -31.55 12.93 -7.67
N ILE A 24 -32.10 14.00 -8.25
CA ILE A 24 -31.97 14.28 -9.69
C ILE A 24 -30.51 14.59 -10.06
N PRO A 25 -29.81 15.52 -9.37
CA PRO A 25 -28.38 15.72 -9.61
C PRO A 25 -27.55 14.45 -9.36
N ALA A 26 -27.85 13.68 -8.30
CA ALA A 26 -27.14 12.43 -8.03
C ALA A 26 -27.27 11.40 -9.18
N LEU A 27 -28.43 11.34 -9.83
CA LEU A 27 -28.73 10.41 -10.92
C LEU A 27 -28.12 10.80 -12.27
N PHE A 28 -28.10 12.09 -12.59
CA PHE A 28 -27.79 12.55 -13.95
C PHE A 28 -26.55 13.44 -14.03
N ALA A 29 -26.04 13.91 -12.89
CA ALA A 29 -24.86 14.77 -12.80
C ALA A 29 -24.10 14.57 -11.46
N PRO A 30 -23.69 13.34 -11.11
CA PRO A 30 -23.07 13.02 -9.81
C PRO A 30 -21.81 13.86 -9.53
N GLY A 31 -20.94 14.05 -10.54
CA GLY A 31 -19.73 14.87 -10.40
C GLY A 31 -20.01 16.34 -10.09
N LEU A 32 -21.10 16.91 -10.65
CA LEU A 32 -21.53 18.27 -10.32
C LEU A 32 -21.98 18.34 -8.86
N LEU A 33 -22.78 17.37 -8.41
CA LEU A 33 -23.28 17.29 -7.03
C LEU A 33 -22.13 17.20 -6.02
N THR A 34 -21.15 16.32 -6.25
CA THR A 34 -19.98 16.21 -5.36
C THR A 34 -19.17 17.50 -5.33
N SER A 35 -19.01 18.19 -6.47
CA SER A 35 -18.27 19.46 -6.52
C SER A 35 -18.97 20.58 -5.74
N VAL A 36 -20.31 20.68 -5.83
CA VAL A 36 -21.11 21.68 -5.13
C VAL A 36 -21.10 21.44 -3.61
N VAL A 37 -21.07 20.18 -3.19
CA VAL A 37 -21.04 19.79 -1.77
C VAL A 37 -19.62 19.81 -1.19
N GLY A 38 -18.59 20.05 -2.03
CA GLY A 38 -17.19 20.13 -1.60
C GLY A 38 -16.54 18.78 -1.33
N LEU A 39 -17.12 17.69 -1.84
CA LEU A 39 -16.56 16.35 -1.75
C LEU A 39 -15.57 16.12 -2.91
N PRO A 40 -14.44 15.42 -2.69
CA PRO A 40 -13.50 15.11 -3.75
C PRO A 40 -14.17 14.22 -4.82
N PRO A 41 -13.76 14.33 -6.10
CA PRO A 41 -14.25 13.44 -7.14
C PRO A 41 -13.95 11.99 -6.76
N GLN A 42 -14.99 11.16 -6.59
CA GLN A 42 -14.81 9.74 -6.35
C GLN A 42 -15.01 8.98 -7.66
N LEU A 43 -14.19 7.94 -7.88
CA LEU A 43 -14.21 7.11 -9.09
C LEU A 43 -15.47 6.23 -9.27
N SER A 44 -16.49 6.38 -8.41
CA SER A 44 -17.68 5.52 -8.43
C SER A 44 -18.99 6.30 -8.49
N ASP A 45 -19.18 7.05 -9.56
CA ASP A 45 -20.47 7.64 -9.95
C ASP A 45 -21.66 6.66 -9.84
N PRO A 46 -21.53 5.36 -10.19
CA PRO A 46 -22.66 4.43 -10.11
C PRO A 46 -23.26 4.24 -8.70
N TRP A 47 -22.49 4.43 -7.63
CA TRP A 47 -23.02 4.31 -6.27
C TRP A 47 -23.84 5.54 -5.86
N LEU A 48 -23.42 6.73 -6.29
CA LEU A 48 -24.17 7.96 -6.05
C LEU A 48 -25.43 8.00 -6.93
N GLU A 49 -25.32 7.56 -8.18
CA GLU A 49 -26.46 7.35 -9.08
C GLU A 49 -27.46 6.34 -8.50
N ASN A 50 -26.98 5.22 -7.96
CA ASN A 50 -27.82 4.24 -7.27
C ASN A 50 -28.50 4.84 -6.04
N ALA A 51 -27.80 5.65 -5.24
CA ALA A 51 -28.41 6.35 -4.09
C ALA A 51 -29.51 7.31 -4.56
N GLY A 52 -29.28 8.06 -5.64
CA GLY A 52 -30.29 8.91 -6.28
C GLY A 52 -31.51 8.10 -6.76
N MET A 53 -31.29 6.97 -7.46
CA MET A 53 -32.35 6.06 -7.92
C MET A 53 -33.21 5.57 -6.74
N LEU A 54 -32.56 5.08 -5.69
CA LEU A 54 -33.25 4.58 -4.51
C LEU A 54 -34.04 5.69 -3.82
N LEU A 55 -33.50 6.91 -3.74
CA LEU A 55 -34.20 8.05 -3.13
C LEU A 55 -35.42 8.50 -3.95
N VAL A 56 -35.39 8.38 -5.28
CA VAL A 56 -36.58 8.54 -6.12
C VAL A 56 -37.61 7.46 -5.78
N GLY A 57 -37.21 6.19 -5.74
CA GLY A 57 -38.11 5.08 -5.41
C GLY A 57 -38.76 5.23 -4.02
N ILE A 58 -37.96 5.58 -3.01
CA ILE A 58 -38.44 5.85 -1.65
C ILE A 58 -39.43 7.02 -1.64
N SER A 59 -39.17 8.08 -2.41
CA SER A 59 -40.05 9.24 -2.49
C SER A 59 -41.41 8.90 -3.12
N VAL A 60 -41.44 7.99 -4.10
CA VAL A 60 -42.71 7.43 -4.62
C VAL A 60 -43.45 6.68 -3.53
N PHE A 61 -42.75 5.89 -2.72
CA PHE A 61 -43.36 5.20 -1.59
C PHE A 61 -43.89 6.14 -0.51
N TYR A 62 -43.45 7.40 -0.42
CA TYR A 62 -44.03 8.36 0.52
C TYR A 62 -45.38 8.95 0.07
N MET A 63 -45.72 8.87 -1.22
CA MET A 63 -46.92 9.51 -1.78
C MET A 63 -48.25 9.07 -1.14
N PRO A 64 -48.50 7.78 -0.79
CA PRO A 64 -49.73 7.37 -0.12
C PRO A 64 -49.99 8.13 1.19
N SER A 65 -48.95 8.37 1.99
CA SER A 65 -49.04 9.19 3.20
C SER A 65 -49.29 10.67 2.89
N GLY A 66 -48.76 11.19 1.78
CA GLY A 66 -49.06 12.53 1.30
C GLY A 66 -50.51 12.72 0.84
N PHE A 67 -51.13 11.69 0.26
CA PHE A 67 -52.52 11.75 -0.23
C PHE A 67 -53.56 11.46 0.85
N ASN A 68 -53.33 10.46 1.71
CA ASN A 68 -54.29 10.07 2.74
C ASN A 68 -53.60 9.37 3.93
N ALA A 69 -52.93 10.15 4.79
CA ALA A 69 -52.22 9.62 5.95
C ALA A 69 -53.11 8.80 6.91
N PRO A 70 -54.37 9.21 7.22
CA PRO A 70 -55.25 8.44 8.11
C PRO A 70 -55.62 7.05 7.59
N ARG A 71 -55.64 6.85 6.26
CA ARG A 71 -55.88 5.52 5.66
C ARG A 71 -54.67 4.61 5.78
N TYR A 72 -53.46 5.17 5.80
CA TYR A 72 -52.19 4.45 5.80
C TYR A 72 -51.38 4.78 7.06
N VAL A 73 -51.94 4.50 8.23
CA VAL A 73 -51.38 4.93 9.53
C VAL A 73 -49.98 4.36 9.76
N VAL A 74 -49.82 3.03 9.66
CA VAL A 74 -48.52 2.36 9.86
C VAL A 74 -47.49 2.89 8.87
N HIS A 75 -47.87 3.00 7.60
CA HIS A 75 -47.02 3.53 6.54
C HIS A 75 -46.58 4.97 6.81
N SER A 76 -47.48 5.81 7.30
CA SER A 76 -47.18 7.20 7.66
C SER A 76 -46.19 7.31 8.81
N TRP A 77 -46.26 6.40 9.78
CA TRP A 77 -45.24 6.31 10.83
C TRP A 77 -43.91 5.75 10.32
N LEU A 78 -43.90 4.84 9.36
CA LEU A 78 -42.67 4.37 8.70
C LEU A 78 -41.97 5.52 7.96
N CYS A 79 -42.72 6.41 7.29
CA CYS A 79 -42.18 7.63 6.68
C CYS A 79 -41.50 8.57 7.70
N VAL A 80 -41.98 8.59 8.95
CA VAL A 80 -41.32 9.35 10.05
C VAL A 80 -40.07 8.61 10.53
N LEU A 81 -40.16 7.29 10.71
CA LEU A 81 -39.04 6.46 11.19
C LEU A 81 -37.85 6.47 10.23
N THR A 82 -38.07 6.47 8.92
CA THR A 82 -36.98 6.57 7.94
C THR A 82 -36.15 7.84 8.09
N ARG A 83 -36.78 8.96 8.48
CA ARG A 83 -36.05 10.21 8.79
C ARG A 83 -35.19 10.08 10.05
N LEU A 84 -35.66 9.37 11.07
CA LEU A 84 -34.85 9.09 12.27
C LEU A 84 -33.64 8.20 11.95
N ILE A 85 -33.81 7.21 11.07
CA ILE A 85 -32.70 6.36 10.60
C ILE A 85 -31.66 7.21 9.87
N ALA A 86 -32.09 8.13 9.00
CA ALA A 86 -31.19 9.07 8.33
C ALA A 86 -30.45 9.98 9.32
N VAL A 87 -31.12 10.49 10.36
CA VAL A 87 -30.49 11.27 11.44
C VAL A 87 -29.36 10.47 12.11
N ALA A 88 -29.63 9.22 12.50
CA ALA A 88 -28.63 8.36 13.12
C ALA A 88 -27.43 8.08 12.19
N PHE A 89 -27.71 7.87 10.90
CA PHE A 89 -26.69 7.68 9.88
C PHE A 89 -25.79 8.91 9.71
N TRP A 90 -26.36 10.13 9.67
CA TRP A 90 -25.58 11.36 9.55
C TRP A 90 -24.72 11.62 10.78
N ILE A 91 -25.21 11.34 11.99
CA ILE A 91 -24.40 11.42 13.22
C ILE A 91 -23.18 10.50 13.11
N TYR A 92 -23.39 9.23 12.73
CA TYR A 92 -22.29 8.29 12.53
C TYR A 92 -21.26 8.79 11.50
N LEU A 93 -21.70 9.33 10.36
CA LEU A 93 -20.79 9.86 9.34
C LEU A 93 -20.02 11.10 9.80
N ILE A 94 -20.65 11.99 10.58
CA ILE A 94 -19.97 13.16 11.16
C ILE A 94 -18.83 12.72 12.09
N ASP A 95 -19.05 11.67 12.89
CA ASP A 95 -18.07 11.17 13.86
C ASP A 95 -16.96 10.32 13.23
N THR A 96 -17.19 9.72 12.06
CA THR A 96 -16.26 8.77 11.42
C THR A 96 -15.57 9.29 10.17
N SER A 97 -16.08 10.35 9.54
CA SER A 97 -15.50 10.93 8.32
C SER A 97 -14.49 12.04 8.62
N SER A 98 -13.43 12.11 7.81
CA SER A 98 -12.49 13.24 7.82
C SER A 98 -13.10 14.56 7.33
N GLN A 99 -14.30 14.53 6.73
CA GLN A 99 -15.04 15.68 6.22
C GLN A 99 -16.41 15.85 6.91
N GLY A 100 -16.50 15.53 8.20
CA GLY A 100 -17.76 15.50 8.95
C GLY A 100 -18.60 16.79 8.86
N SER A 101 -17.97 17.96 8.77
CA SER A 101 -18.68 19.26 8.67
C SER A 101 -19.59 19.37 7.44
N VAL A 102 -19.27 18.67 6.35
CA VAL A 102 -20.05 18.64 5.10
C VAL A 102 -21.44 18.03 5.31
N PHE A 103 -21.58 17.12 6.28
CA PHE A 103 -22.82 16.37 6.51
C PHE A 103 -23.79 17.03 7.50
N VAL A 104 -23.37 18.07 8.20
CA VAL A 104 -24.20 18.79 9.19
C VAL A 104 -25.51 19.35 8.59
N PRO A 105 -25.52 19.95 7.37
CA PRO A 105 -26.76 20.42 6.76
C PRO A 105 -27.76 19.29 6.49
N MET A 106 -27.29 18.11 6.06
CA MET A 106 -28.16 16.94 5.84
C MET A 106 -28.76 16.44 7.15
N LEU A 107 -27.95 16.35 8.22
CA LEU A 107 -28.41 16.01 9.56
C LEU A 107 -29.53 16.96 10.02
N MET A 108 -29.31 18.27 9.91
CA MET A 108 -30.29 19.28 10.33
C MET A 108 -31.59 19.20 9.51
N GLY A 109 -31.47 18.94 8.21
CA GLY A 109 -32.61 18.70 7.33
C GLY A 109 -33.45 17.51 7.80
N ASP A 110 -32.86 16.32 7.87
CA ASP A 110 -33.58 15.10 8.26
C ASP A 110 -34.12 15.16 9.69
N LEU A 111 -33.39 15.78 10.63
CA LEU A 111 -33.84 16.00 12.00
C LEU A 111 -35.07 16.92 12.05
N SER A 112 -35.06 18.01 11.29
CA SER A 112 -36.22 18.93 11.23
C SER A 112 -37.45 18.22 10.68
N PHE A 113 -37.30 17.45 9.60
CA PHE A 113 -38.41 16.67 9.03
C PHE A 113 -38.90 15.58 9.98
N PHE A 114 -38.00 14.87 10.66
CA PHE A 114 -38.37 13.87 11.66
C PHE A 114 -39.22 14.49 12.77
N LEU A 115 -38.78 15.60 13.36
CA LEU A 115 -39.50 16.27 14.43
C LEU A 115 -40.85 16.81 13.97
N ILE A 116 -40.89 17.53 12.84
CA ILE A 116 -42.12 18.14 12.33
C ILE A 116 -43.14 17.07 11.94
N LEU A 117 -42.73 16.08 11.13
CA LEU A 117 -43.62 15.00 10.69
C LEU A 117 -44.08 14.16 11.88
N GLY A 118 -43.18 13.83 12.80
CA GLY A 118 -43.49 13.05 14.01
C GLY A 118 -44.50 13.76 14.92
N ILE A 119 -44.28 15.05 15.21
CA ILE A 119 -45.18 15.85 16.05
C ILE A 119 -46.56 16.00 15.38
N LEU A 120 -46.59 16.37 14.10
CA LEU A 120 -47.85 16.56 13.37
C LEU A 120 -48.66 15.26 13.29
N LEU A 121 -48.01 14.13 13.02
CA LEU A 121 -48.68 12.83 12.97
C LEU A 121 -49.14 12.39 14.36
N TYR A 122 -48.34 12.61 15.41
CA TYR A 122 -48.69 12.28 16.80
C TYR A 122 -49.92 13.04 17.30
N LEU A 123 -49.99 14.34 16.98
CA LEU A 123 -51.12 15.21 17.35
C LEU A 123 -52.34 14.98 16.44
N GLY A 124 -52.12 14.50 15.21
CA GLY A 124 -53.16 14.23 14.22
C GLY A 124 -53.81 12.84 14.33
N THR A 125 -53.24 11.91 15.11
CA THR A 125 -53.71 10.52 15.23
C THR A 125 -54.31 10.22 16.60
N THR A 126 -55.24 9.26 16.64
CA THR A 126 -55.80 8.74 17.89
C THR A 126 -54.76 7.93 18.67
N PRO A 127 -54.89 7.77 20.00
CA PRO A 127 -53.92 7.02 20.81
C PRO A 127 -53.64 5.59 20.33
N GLU A 128 -54.65 4.89 19.81
CA GLU A 128 -54.53 3.54 19.22
C GLU A 128 -53.66 3.50 17.96
N ASN A 129 -53.60 4.62 17.24
CA ASN A 129 -52.84 4.79 16.00
C ASN A 129 -51.44 5.40 16.22
N ARG A 130 -50.95 5.42 17.46
CA ARG A 130 -49.60 5.89 17.81
C ARG A 130 -48.59 4.74 17.78
N PRO A 131 -47.27 5.03 17.62
CA PRO A 131 -46.26 4.01 17.36
C PRO A 131 -46.24 2.88 18.39
N LEU A 132 -46.31 3.19 19.68
CA LEU A 132 -46.26 2.17 20.74
C LEU A 132 -47.47 1.22 20.70
N ALA A 133 -48.67 1.75 20.46
CA ALA A 133 -49.88 0.94 20.35
C ALA A 133 -49.82 0.04 19.11
N LEU A 134 -49.48 0.60 17.94
CA LEU A 134 -49.31 -0.14 16.70
C LEU A 134 -48.23 -1.22 16.78
N LEU A 135 -47.11 -0.95 17.46
CA LEU A 135 -46.06 -1.94 17.69
C LEU A 135 -46.53 -3.08 18.60
N CYS A 136 -47.26 -2.76 19.68
CA CYS A 136 -47.81 -3.79 20.57
C CYS A 136 -48.85 -4.65 19.86
N ASP A 137 -49.73 -4.05 19.04
CA ASP A 137 -50.74 -4.75 18.26
C ASP A 137 -50.11 -5.61 17.17
N GLY A 138 -49.22 -5.04 16.37
CA GLY A 138 -48.48 -5.76 15.33
C GLY A 138 -47.67 -6.93 15.91
N TRP A 139 -47.03 -6.75 17.08
CA TRP A 139 -46.31 -7.83 17.76
C TRP A 139 -47.25 -8.93 18.26
N ARG A 140 -48.43 -8.58 18.79
CA ARG A 140 -49.45 -9.56 19.19
C ARG A 140 -49.94 -10.36 17.98
N GLU A 141 -50.28 -9.69 16.88
CA GLU A 141 -50.73 -10.35 15.65
C GLU A 141 -49.65 -11.21 15.02
N TRP A 142 -48.40 -10.71 14.94
CA TRP A 142 -47.27 -11.47 14.43
C TRP A 142 -47.00 -12.72 15.26
N ARG A 143 -46.98 -12.62 16.60
CA ARG A 143 -46.84 -13.79 17.47
C ARG A 143 -47.99 -14.78 17.29
N ALA A 144 -49.22 -14.30 17.18
CA ALA A 144 -50.38 -15.17 16.96
C ALA A 144 -50.33 -15.87 15.60
N ALA A 145 -49.97 -15.15 14.54
CA ALA A 145 -49.77 -15.72 13.20
C ALA A 145 -48.63 -16.74 13.19
N TRP A 146 -47.49 -16.38 13.77
CA TRP A 146 -46.34 -17.27 13.90
C TRP A 146 -46.71 -18.54 14.67
N ALA A 147 -47.41 -18.42 15.81
CA ALA A 147 -47.87 -19.56 16.59
C ALA A 147 -48.81 -20.49 15.78
N ARG A 148 -49.70 -19.92 14.94
CA ARG A 148 -50.54 -20.71 14.03
C ARG A 148 -49.73 -21.46 12.98
N HIS A 149 -48.82 -20.77 12.30
CA HIS A 149 -47.96 -21.39 11.28
C HIS A 149 -47.02 -22.45 11.88
N TRP A 150 -46.52 -22.21 13.09
CA TRP A 150 -45.69 -23.15 13.83
C TRP A 150 -46.41 -24.42 14.27
N GLN A 151 -47.74 -24.53 14.14
CA GLN A 151 -48.40 -25.83 14.33
C GLN A 151 -48.20 -26.76 13.12
N SER A 152 -47.92 -26.23 11.94
CA SER A 152 -47.70 -27.01 10.72
C SER A 152 -46.33 -27.68 10.72
N HIS A 153 -46.30 -29.00 10.54
CA HIS A 153 -45.06 -29.77 10.40
C HIS A 153 -44.22 -29.29 9.20
N ALA A 154 -44.87 -29.00 8.07
CA ALA A 154 -44.21 -28.49 6.87
C ALA A 154 -43.54 -27.13 7.11
N PHE A 155 -44.17 -26.25 7.90
CA PHE A 155 -43.58 -24.96 8.25
C PHE A 155 -42.35 -25.13 9.15
N LYS A 156 -42.43 -25.98 10.18
CA LYS A 156 -41.27 -26.28 11.06
C LYS A 156 -40.08 -26.82 10.27
N VAL A 157 -40.33 -27.80 9.39
CA VAL A 157 -39.29 -28.39 8.55
C VAL A 157 -38.73 -27.35 7.57
N GLY A 158 -39.60 -26.58 6.91
CA GLY A 158 -39.19 -25.51 6.00
C GLY A 158 -38.32 -24.45 6.68
N THR A 159 -38.72 -23.99 7.88
CA THR A 159 -37.90 -23.07 8.68
C THR A 159 -36.56 -23.69 9.05
N LEU A 160 -36.53 -24.94 9.53
CA LEU A 160 -35.29 -25.62 9.90
C LEU A 160 -34.34 -25.76 8.70
N VAL A 161 -34.85 -26.13 7.54
CA VAL A 161 -34.07 -26.22 6.29
C VAL A 161 -33.50 -24.86 5.89
N VAL A 162 -34.30 -23.79 5.93
CA VAL A 162 -33.84 -22.43 5.61
C VAL A 162 -32.77 -21.98 6.59
N VAL A 163 -32.97 -22.18 7.89
CA VAL A 163 -31.98 -21.83 8.92
C VAL A 163 -30.68 -22.62 8.73
N ALA A 164 -30.77 -23.93 8.49
CA ALA A 164 -29.61 -24.76 8.24
C ALA A 164 -28.84 -24.33 6.98
N LEU A 165 -29.56 -24.00 5.90
CA LEU A 165 -28.96 -23.51 4.66
C LEU A 165 -28.27 -22.16 4.85
N LEU A 166 -28.92 -21.20 5.51
CA LEU A 166 -28.34 -19.89 5.80
C LEU A 166 -27.13 -20.02 6.74
N ALA A 167 -27.21 -20.87 7.76
CA ALA A 167 -26.09 -21.16 8.65
C ALA A 167 -24.92 -21.80 7.89
N PHE A 168 -25.20 -22.73 6.96
CA PHE A 168 -24.18 -23.34 6.12
C PHE A 168 -23.52 -22.33 5.18
N ILE A 169 -24.29 -21.49 4.49
CA ILE A 169 -23.76 -20.42 3.63
C ILE A 169 -22.95 -19.42 4.45
N GLY A 170 -23.44 -19.04 5.62
CA GLY A 170 -22.73 -18.17 6.56
C GLY A 170 -21.41 -18.77 7.01
N TYR A 171 -21.41 -20.05 7.40
CA TYR A 171 -20.19 -20.77 7.77
C TYR A 171 -19.20 -20.87 6.61
N GLN A 172 -19.64 -21.23 5.39
CA GLN A 172 -18.77 -21.30 4.22
C GLN A 172 -18.19 -19.92 3.87
N THR A 173 -19.00 -18.86 3.97
CA THR A 173 -18.53 -17.49 3.72
C THR A 173 -17.49 -17.07 4.74
N TRP A 174 -17.75 -17.32 6.02
CA TRP A 174 -16.76 -17.10 7.06
C TRP A 174 -15.48 -17.90 6.81
N TYR A 175 -15.60 -19.20 6.52
CA TYR A 175 -14.47 -20.10 6.32
C TYR A 175 -13.60 -19.68 5.13
N GLN A 176 -14.22 -19.33 3.99
CA GLN A 176 -13.53 -19.04 2.74
C GLN A 176 -13.04 -17.58 2.63
N MET A 177 -13.63 -16.64 3.38
CA MET A 177 -13.33 -15.21 3.23
C MET A 177 -12.84 -14.50 4.51
N LEU A 178 -13.21 -14.97 5.70
CA LEU A 178 -13.00 -14.23 6.96
C LEU A 178 -12.18 -14.98 8.01
N ARG A 179 -12.04 -16.30 7.89
CA ARG A 179 -11.32 -17.12 8.85
C ARG A 179 -9.83 -16.75 8.88
N VAL A 180 -9.37 -16.20 9.98
CA VAL A 180 -7.94 -15.96 10.21
C VAL A 180 -7.26 -17.28 10.53
N VAL A 181 -6.23 -17.62 9.77
CA VAL A 181 -5.33 -18.74 10.07
C VAL A 181 -4.08 -18.17 10.76
N PRO A 182 -3.61 -18.78 11.87
CA PRO A 182 -2.39 -18.34 12.52
C PRO A 182 -1.20 -18.31 11.55
N GLU A 183 -0.36 -17.29 11.70
CA GLU A 183 0.82 -17.15 10.85
C GLU A 183 1.84 -18.26 11.14
N GLN A 184 2.65 -18.59 10.14
CA GLN A 184 3.72 -19.56 10.30
C GLN A 184 4.78 -19.03 11.28
N GLU A 185 5.16 -19.86 12.24
CA GLU A 185 6.28 -19.59 13.14
C GLU A 185 7.60 -20.04 12.48
N TYR A 186 8.61 -19.18 12.58
CA TYR A 186 9.95 -19.43 12.04
C TYR A 186 10.95 -19.62 13.17
N ALA A 187 11.82 -20.62 13.03
CA ALA A 187 12.81 -20.99 14.03
C ALA A 187 13.90 -19.92 14.20
N SER A 188 14.37 -19.32 13.10
CA SER A 188 15.39 -18.26 13.12
C SER A 188 14.78 -16.90 12.81
N ASP A 189 15.41 -15.84 13.32
CA ASP A 189 15.03 -14.46 12.99
C ASP A 189 15.30 -14.12 11.52
N GLU A 190 16.29 -14.76 10.90
CA GLU A 190 16.60 -14.59 9.49
C GLU A 190 15.50 -15.20 8.60
N ASP A 191 15.01 -16.41 8.90
CA ASP A 191 13.88 -16.99 8.18
C ASP A 191 12.60 -16.19 8.40
N HIS A 192 12.40 -15.70 9.63
CA HIS A 192 11.29 -14.79 9.95
C HIS A 192 11.38 -13.51 9.12
N TYR A 193 12.58 -12.91 9.03
CA TYR A 193 12.84 -11.75 8.18
C TYR A 193 12.52 -12.02 6.70
N LYS A 194 12.98 -13.15 6.16
CA LYS A 194 12.79 -13.50 4.75
C LYS A 194 11.35 -13.82 4.38
N TYR A 195 10.58 -14.47 5.27
CA TYR A 195 9.32 -15.13 4.89
C TYR A 195 8.10 -14.83 5.78
N ALA A 196 8.25 -14.12 6.90
CA ALA A 196 7.11 -13.79 7.74
C ALA A 196 6.32 -12.58 7.23
N ALA A 197 5.00 -12.64 7.41
CA ALA A 197 4.09 -11.54 7.14
C ALA A 197 4.34 -10.39 8.13
N ILE A 198 4.35 -9.16 7.64
CA ILE A 198 4.44 -7.95 8.48
C ILE A 198 3.07 -7.30 8.69
N GLY A 199 2.10 -7.68 7.86
CA GLY A 199 0.69 -7.36 8.00
C GLY A 199 0.21 -6.24 7.09
N LEU A 200 -0.05 -6.57 5.82
CA LEU A 200 -0.56 -5.61 4.84
C LEU A 200 -2.10 -5.62 4.81
N GLY A 201 -2.74 -4.53 4.38
CA GLY A 201 -4.17 -4.52 4.07
C GLY A 201 -4.50 -5.46 2.90
N ILE A 202 -5.72 -5.99 2.84
CA ILE A 202 -6.10 -6.99 1.82
C ILE A 202 -5.96 -6.47 0.38
N GLU A 203 -6.15 -5.16 0.16
CA GLU A 203 -5.97 -4.52 -1.16
C GLU A 203 -4.51 -4.49 -1.63
N ALA A 204 -3.55 -4.67 -0.72
CA ALA A 204 -2.12 -4.70 -1.02
C ALA A 204 -1.55 -6.13 -1.10
N ARG A 205 -2.40 -7.16 -1.00
CA ARG A 205 -2.01 -8.58 -1.12
C ARG A 205 -2.50 -9.15 -2.45
N ILE A 206 -1.81 -10.19 -2.92
CA ILE A 206 -2.20 -10.94 -4.12
C ILE A 206 -2.69 -12.32 -3.68
N PRO A 207 -3.83 -12.85 -4.16
CA PRO A 207 -4.20 -14.24 -3.89
C PRO A 207 -3.08 -15.18 -4.30
N TYR A 208 -2.68 -16.10 -3.42
CA TYR A 208 -1.51 -16.96 -3.62
C TYR A 208 -1.62 -17.78 -4.91
N TYR A 209 -2.79 -18.38 -5.17
CA TYR A 209 -3.00 -19.16 -6.39
C TYR A 209 -2.86 -18.32 -7.66
N LEU A 210 -3.33 -17.07 -7.63
CA LEU A 210 -3.16 -16.14 -8.74
C LEU A 210 -1.68 -15.81 -8.94
N PHE A 211 -0.98 -15.43 -7.87
CA PHE A 211 0.46 -15.19 -7.90
C PHE A 211 1.24 -16.38 -8.49
N SER A 212 0.90 -17.61 -8.13
CA SER A 212 1.61 -18.80 -8.65
C SER A 212 1.39 -19.10 -10.13
N VAL A 213 0.36 -18.52 -10.78
CA VAL A 213 0.04 -18.80 -12.20
C VAL A 213 0.27 -17.63 -13.14
N LEU A 214 0.35 -16.39 -12.63
CA LEU A 214 0.49 -15.18 -13.45
C LEU A 214 1.61 -15.27 -14.52
N PRO A 215 2.85 -15.71 -14.20
CA PRO A 215 3.92 -15.80 -15.19
C PRO A 215 3.59 -16.71 -16.39
N GLN A 216 2.91 -17.83 -16.13
CA GLN A 216 2.51 -18.78 -17.16
C GLN A 216 1.29 -18.31 -17.96
N MET A 217 0.43 -17.50 -17.34
CA MET A 217 -0.78 -16.97 -17.97
C MET A 217 -0.50 -15.86 -18.97
N CYS A 218 0.54 -15.05 -18.72
CA CYS A 218 0.88 -13.88 -19.51
C CYS A 218 2.35 -13.88 -19.98
N PRO A 219 2.86 -14.98 -20.57
CA PRO A 219 4.27 -15.10 -20.95
C PRO A 219 4.70 -14.01 -21.93
N GLU A 220 3.79 -13.50 -22.77
CA GLU A 220 4.04 -12.41 -23.71
C GLU A 220 4.27 -11.04 -23.05
N LYS A 221 3.90 -10.89 -21.77
CA LYS A 221 4.11 -9.66 -20.99
C LYS A 221 5.38 -9.73 -20.14
N MET A 222 6.03 -10.88 -20.06
CA MET A 222 7.26 -11.06 -19.31
C MET A 222 8.43 -10.38 -20.04
N PRO A 223 9.38 -9.76 -19.33
CA PRO A 223 10.59 -9.20 -19.96
C PRO A 223 11.40 -10.24 -20.73
N LYS A 224 11.42 -11.48 -20.22
CA LYS A 224 12.03 -12.66 -20.83
C LYS A 224 11.33 -13.94 -20.33
N PRO A 225 11.47 -15.09 -21.03
CA PRO A 225 10.92 -16.35 -20.56
C PRO A 225 11.45 -16.73 -19.18
N GLY A 226 10.57 -17.14 -18.26
CA GLY A 226 10.96 -17.55 -16.90
C GLY A 226 9.84 -17.42 -15.87
N GLY A 227 10.19 -17.54 -14.60
CA GLY A 227 9.32 -17.30 -13.45
C GLY A 227 9.50 -15.89 -12.88
N TRP A 228 9.33 -15.75 -11.56
CA TRP A 228 9.47 -14.46 -10.90
C TRP A 228 10.91 -13.92 -10.88
N GLU A 229 11.90 -14.80 -11.03
CA GLU A 229 13.33 -14.49 -11.09
C GLU A 229 13.67 -13.47 -12.20
N VAL A 230 12.86 -13.38 -13.25
CA VAL A 230 13.08 -12.39 -14.33
C VAL A 230 12.94 -10.94 -13.85
N PHE A 231 12.20 -10.72 -12.76
CA PHE A 231 12.08 -9.43 -12.09
C PHE A 231 13.08 -9.27 -10.93
N GLY A 232 14.05 -10.18 -10.82
CA GLY A 232 15.09 -10.13 -9.79
C GLY A 232 14.66 -10.61 -8.41
N PHE A 233 13.54 -11.34 -8.30
CA PHE A 233 13.17 -12.04 -7.08
C PHE A 233 14.19 -13.15 -6.76
N LEU A 234 14.61 -13.21 -5.51
CA LEU A 234 15.59 -14.19 -5.02
C LEU A 234 14.87 -15.38 -4.39
N PHE A 235 15.34 -16.60 -4.68
CA PHE A 235 14.79 -17.84 -4.15
C PHE A 235 15.83 -18.61 -3.34
N GLU A 236 15.35 -19.42 -2.40
CA GLU A 236 16.13 -20.44 -1.72
C GLU A 236 15.56 -21.83 -2.03
N ASN A 237 16.44 -22.84 -2.04
CA ASN A 237 16.03 -24.21 -2.33
C ASN A 237 14.95 -24.69 -1.36
N GLY A 238 13.88 -25.28 -1.90
CA GLY A 238 12.76 -25.83 -1.11
C GLY A 238 11.75 -24.79 -0.62
N LYS A 239 11.82 -23.54 -1.09
CA LYS A 239 10.83 -22.49 -0.80
C LYS A 239 9.96 -22.22 -2.04
N ASP A 240 8.65 -22.18 -1.83
CA ASP A 240 7.67 -21.94 -2.90
C ASP A 240 7.47 -20.45 -3.24
N LEU A 241 7.95 -19.57 -2.36
CA LEU A 241 7.87 -18.11 -2.50
C LEU A 241 9.29 -17.54 -2.48
N PRO A 242 9.53 -16.45 -3.23
CA PRO A 242 10.82 -15.77 -3.16
C PRO A 242 10.99 -15.09 -1.80
N ILE A 243 12.26 -14.86 -1.43
CA ILE A 243 12.62 -14.03 -0.29
C ILE A 243 11.88 -12.69 -0.42
N GLY A 244 11.24 -12.26 0.67
CA GLY A 244 10.48 -11.03 0.68
C GLY A 244 8.99 -11.18 0.44
N MET A 245 8.52 -12.36 0.01
CA MET A 245 7.10 -12.62 -0.23
C MET A 245 6.56 -13.59 0.82
N ALA A 246 5.78 -13.06 1.76
CA ALA A 246 5.22 -13.83 2.86
C ALA A 246 3.83 -14.37 2.53
N LYS A 247 3.55 -15.61 2.96
CA LYS A 247 2.21 -16.19 2.87
C LYS A 247 1.40 -15.78 4.11
N ARG A 248 0.17 -15.30 3.88
CA ARG A 248 -0.79 -14.95 4.93
C ARG A 248 -2.18 -15.42 4.53
N GLN A 249 -2.98 -15.92 5.47
CA GLN A 249 -4.31 -16.45 5.16
C GLN A 249 -5.42 -15.87 6.06
N ILE A 250 -6.31 -15.12 5.42
CA ILE A 250 -7.59 -14.67 5.98
C ILE A 250 -8.65 -15.12 4.97
N GLY A 251 -9.38 -16.18 5.32
CA GLY A 251 -10.22 -16.94 4.41
C GLY A 251 -9.38 -17.78 3.44
N TYR A 252 -8.83 -17.11 2.43
CA TYR A 252 -8.04 -17.71 1.35
C TYR A 252 -6.56 -17.32 1.45
N PRO A 253 -5.63 -18.13 0.91
CA PRO A 253 -4.20 -17.83 0.99
C PRO A 253 -3.85 -16.64 0.09
N THR A 254 -3.08 -15.71 0.64
CA THR A 254 -2.56 -14.52 -0.03
C THR A 254 -1.05 -14.44 0.14
N VAL A 255 -0.40 -13.69 -0.74
CA VAL A 255 1.00 -13.29 -0.62
C VAL A 255 1.09 -11.78 -0.40
N GLU A 256 1.95 -11.38 0.51
CA GLU A 256 2.23 -9.98 0.81
C GLU A 256 3.75 -9.73 0.82
N PRO A 257 4.24 -8.62 0.25
CA PRO A 257 5.64 -8.25 0.39
C PRO A 257 5.96 -7.90 1.85
N ASN A 258 7.17 -8.26 2.30
CA ASN A 258 7.74 -7.85 3.57
C ASN A 258 9.05 -7.05 3.36
N CYS A 259 9.74 -6.72 4.45
CA CYS A 259 10.98 -5.93 4.41
C CYS A 259 12.08 -6.55 3.53
N ALA A 260 12.19 -7.88 3.52
CA ALA A 260 13.25 -8.59 2.82
C ALA A 260 13.15 -8.51 1.29
N LEU A 261 11.99 -8.15 0.73
CA LEU A 261 11.83 -7.95 -0.71
C LEU A 261 12.78 -6.87 -1.22
N CYS A 262 12.77 -5.71 -0.56
CA CYS A 262 13.57 -4.56 -0.94
C CYS A 262 14.97 -4.54 -0.31
N HIS A 263 15.16 -5.35 0.74
CA HIS A 263 16.36 -5.35 1.57
C HIS A 263 17.06 -6.71 1.63
N THR A 264 16.97 -7.51 0.56
CA THR A 264 17.85 -8.66 0.36
C THR A 264 18.53 -8.53 -0.99
N GLY A 265 19.84 -8.40 -0.97
CA GLY A 265 20.68 -8.34 -2.17
C GLY A 265 21.26 -9.69 -2.52
N SER A 266 21.97 -9.75 -3.64
CA SER A 266 22.78 -10.92 -3.98
C SER A 266 24.08 -10.52 -4.68
N TYR A 267 25.08 -11.40 -4.55
CA TYR A 267 26.30 -11.28 -5.35
C TYR A 267 26.82 -12.65 -5.81
N ARG A 268 27.64 -12.62 -6.84
CA ARG A 268 28.42 -13.72 -7.40
C ARG A 268 29.83 -13.24 -7.69
N ALA A 269 30.82 -14.07 -7.36
CA ALA A 269 32.21 -13.77 -7.74
C ALA A 269 32.41 -13.94 -9.25
N ASN A 270 31.77 -14.93 -9.86
CA ASN A 270 31.79 -15.18 -11.30
C ASN A 270 30.38 -15.43 -11.83
N ALA A 271 30.17 -15.19 -13.13
CA ALA A 271 28.87 -15.35 -13.77
C ALA A 271 28.33 -16.80 -13.78
N SER A 272 29.19 -17.80 -13.52
CA SER A 272 28.81 -19.22 -13.41
C SER A 272 28.44 -19.65 -11.99
N ASP A 273 28.73 -18.82 -10.99
CA ASP A 273 28.55 -19.19 -9.59
C ASP A 273 27.07 -19.15 -9.20
N VAL A 274 26.73 -19.84 -8.11
CA VAL A 274 25.41 -19.70 -7.48
C VAL A 274 25.38 -18.38 -6.72
N ALA A 275 24.30 -17.62 -6.87
CA ALA A 275 24.12 -16.36 -6.17
C ALA A 275 24.13 -16.55 -4.65
N VAL A 276 24.89 -15.71 -3.96
CA VAL A 276 24.87 -15.62 -2.50
C VAL A 276 23.84 -14.56 -2.13
N ASN A 277 22.71 -14.99 -1.58
CA ASN A 277 21.69 -14.10 -1.03
C ASN A 277 22.22 -13.48 0.27
N VAL A 278 22.15 -12.16 0.39
CA VAL A 278 22.61 -11.42 1.57
C VAL A 278 21.42 -10.69 2.19
N PRO A 279 20.87 -11.21 3.29
CA PRO A 279 19.83 -10.51 4.06
C PRO A 279 20.29 -9.12 4.47
N SER A 280 19.36 -8.17 4.55
CA SER A 280 19.58 -6.76 4.90
C SER A 280 20.43 -5.92 3.92
N ALA A 281 20.92 -6.50 2.82
CA ALA A 281 21.58 -5.77 1.74
C ALA A 281 20.58 -5.07 0.80
N PRO A 282 20.98 -4.02 0.07
CA PRO A 282 20.21 -3.48 -1.06
C PRO A 282 19.78 -4.58 -2.04
N ALA A 283 18.50 -4.63 -2.43
CA ALA A 283 18.03 -5.59 -3.43
C ALA A 283 18.41 -5.19 -4.86
N ASN A 284 19.71 -5.22 -5.18
CA ASN A 284 20.34 -4.74 -6.41
C ASN A 284 19.72 -5.29 -7.71
N THR A 285 19.11 -6.47 -7.69
CA THR A 285 18.50 -7.12 -8.86
C THR A 285 17.00 -6.84 -9.01
N LEU A 286 16.31 -6.39 -7.96
CA LEU A 286 14.85 -6.30 -7.91
C LEU A 286 14.30 -5.22 -8.86
N GLN A 287 13.39 -5.61 -9.75
CA GLN A 287 12.70 -4.73 -10.68
C GLN A 287 11.23 -4.53 -10.27
N LEU A 288 11.01 -3.82 -9.16
CA LEU A 288 9.68 -3.68 -8.56
C LEU A 288 8.66 -3.03 -9.50
N GLN A 289 9.05 -1.94 -10.17
CA GLN A 289 8.19 -1.27 -11.17
C GLN A 289 7.81 -2.22 -12.31
N ALA A 290 8.77 -2.99 -12.83
CA ALA A 290 8.50 -3.92 -13.94
C ALA A 290 7.54 -5.04 -13.52
N PHE A 291 7.71 -5.58 -12.30
CA PHE A 291 6.80 -6.56 -11.72
C PHE A 291 5.37 -6.01 -11.57
N GLN A 292 5.22 -4.79 -11.05
CA GLN A 292 3.92 -4.13 -10.91
C GLN A 292 3.22 -3.99 -12.27
N TRP A 293 3.92 -3.46 -13.27
CA TRP A 293 3.34 -3.25 -14.60
C TRP A 293 3.04 -4.56 -15.32
N PHE A 294 3.84 -5.61 -15.11
CA PHE A 294 3.49 -6.96 -15.58
C PHE A 294 2.16 -7.43 -15.00
N ALA A 295 1.96 -7.33 -13.68
CA ALA A 295 0.72 -7.75 -13.05
C ALA A 295 -0.48 -6.94 -13.55
N TYR A 296 -0.32 -5.62 -13.72
CA TYR A 296 -1.35 -4.73 -14.25
C TYR A 296 -1.71 -5.06 -15.69
N ASP A 297 -0.72 -5.26 -16.56
CA ASP A 297 -0.93 -5.54 -17.97
C ASP A 297 -1.50 -6.95 -18.19
N CYS A 298 -1.09 -7.92 -17.38
CA CYS A 298 -1.69 -9.25 -17.37
C CYS A 298 -3.18 -9.18 -16.96
N ALA A 299 -3.52 -8.47 -15.87
CA ALA A 299 -4.91 -8.31 -15.44
C ALA A 299 -5.77 -7.49 -16.42
N SER A 300 -5.15 -6.61 -17.22
CA SER A 300 -5.81 -5.80 -18.24
C SER A 300 -6.03 -6.56 -19.56
N ASP A 301 -5.36 -7.70 -19.76
CA ASP A 301 -5.43 -8.44 -21.00
C ASP A 301 -6.84 -9.03 -21.20
N PRO A 302 -7.45 -8.93 -22.40
CA PRO A 302 -8.75 -9.56 -22.68
C PRO A 302 -8.76 -11.07 -22.42
N LYS A 303 -7.61 -11.75 -22.52
CA LYS A 303 -7.48 -13.18 -22.20
C LYS A 303 -7.57 -13.46 -20.70
N PHE A 304 -7.39 -12.45 -19.85
CA PHE A 304 -7.53 -12.56 -18.39
C PHE A 304 -9.01 -12.64 -18.00
N THR A 305 -9.57 -13.82 -18.27
CA THR A 305 -10.92 -14.22 -17.88
C THR A 305 -10.84 -15.11 -16.65
N THR A 306 -11.88 -15.08 -15.82
CA THR A 306 -11.98 -15.98 -14.66
C THR A 306 -11.82 -17.44 -15.07
N ASP A 307 -12.35 -17.84 -16.23
CA ASP A 307 -12.19 -19.20 -16.76
C ASP A 307 -10.73 -19.57 -17.03
N ALA A 308 -10.00 -18.70 -17.74
CA ALA A 308 -8.59 -18.92 -18.02
C ALA A 308 -7.75 -18.97 -16.73
N VAL A 309 -8.02 -18.06 -15.78
CA VAL A 309 -7.34 -18.04 -14.47
C VAL A 309 -7.61 -19.33 -13.71
N MET A 310 -8.88 -19.75 -13.61
CA MET A 310 -9.23 -20.98 -12.90
C MET A 310 -8.65 -22.22 -13.58
N ALA A 311 -8.57 -22.26 -14.92
CA ALA A 311 -7.92 -23.34 -15.64
C ALA A 311 -6.42 -23.42 -15.30
N ALA A 312 -5.73 -22.28 -15.27
CA ALA A 312 -4.33 -22.21 -14.87
C ALA A 312 -4.13 -22.63 -13.41
N ILE A 313 -4.99 -22.17 -12.50
CA ILE A 313 -4.94 -22.57 -11.08
C ILE A 313 -5.16 -24.08 -10.93
N ASN A 314 -6.17 -24.65 -11.58
CA ASN A 314 -6.47 -26.09 -11.49
C ASN A 314 -5.36 -26.98 -12.11
N SER A 315 -4.51 -26.42 -12.98
CA SER A 315 -3.35 -27.14 -13.51
C SER A 315 -2.22 -27.34 -12.48
N LYS A 316 -2.20 -26.51 -11.43
CA LYS A 316 -1.18 -26.53 -10.36
C LYS A 316 -1.74 -26.95 -8.99
N PHE A 317 -3.01 -26.65 -8.72
CA PHE A 317 -3.62 -26.81 -7.40
C PHE A 317 -4.92 -27.63 -7.49
N GLN A 318 -5.15 -28.47 -6.48
CA GLN A 318 -6.39 -29.22 -6.32
C GLN A 318 -7.31 -28.52 -5.33
N LEU A 319 -8.15 -27.60 -5.82
CA LEU A 319 -9.09 -26.86 -4.96
C LEU A 319 -10.35 -27.66 -4.67
N GLY A 320 -10.83 -27.54 -3.42
CA GLY A 320 -12.14 -28.08 -3.00
C GLY A 320 -13.31 -27.40 -3.72
N PHE A 321 -14.51 -28.00 -3.64
CA PHE A 321 -15.70 -27.48 -4.34
C PHE A 321 -16.03 -26.02 -3.98
N PHE A 322 -16.15 -25.72 -2.68
CA PHE A 322 -16.45 -24.36 -2.22
C PHE A 322 -15.29 -23.40 -2.46
N GLU A 323 -14.05 -23.82 -2.21
CA GLU A 323 -12.88 -23.00 -2.50
C GLU A 323 -12.83 -22.58 -3.98
N ARG A 324 -13.13 -23.51 -4.90
CA ARG A 324 -13.25 -23.22 -6.33
C ARG A 324 -14.37 -22.24 -6.64
N LEU A 325 -15.53 -22.38 -5.98
CA LEU A 325 -16.67 -21.48 -6.14
C LEU A 325 -16.32 -20.05 -5.72
N TYR A 326 -15.73 -19.88 -4.54
CA TYR A 326 -15.33 -18.56 -4.02
C TYR A 326 -14.20 -17.95 -4.85
N ASN A 327 -13.22 -18.76 -5.29
CA ASN A 327 -12.17 -18.28 -6.18
C ASN A 327 -12.75 -17.74 -7.50
N ARG A 328 -13.63 -18.52 -8.14
CA ARG A 328 -14.25 -18.15 -9.41
C ARG A 328 -15.12 -16.90 -9.31
N TYR A 329 -16.02 -16.84 -8.33
CA TYR A 329 -17.07 -15.82 -8.33
C TYR A 329 -16.75 -14.59 -7.47
N LEU A 330 -15.80 -14.66 -6.54
CA LEU A 330 -15.46 -13.56 -5.64
C LEU A 330 -13.97 -13.17 -5.73
N ILE A 331 -13.06 -14.08 -5.39
CA ILE A 331 -11.65 -13.74 -5.15
C ILE A 331 -10.94 -13.28 -6.43
N ILE A 332 -11.07 -14.01 -7.55
CA ILE A 332 -10.41 -13.63 -8.81
C ILE A 332 -11.00 -12.34 -9.40
N PRO A 333 -12.34 -12.14 -9.45
CA PRO A 333 -12.91 -10.85 -9.82
C PRO A 333 -12.42 -9.69 -8.94
N MET A 334 -12.39 -9.87 -7.62
CA MET A 334 -11.90 -8.86 -6.68
C MET A 334 -10.43 -8.52 -6.93
N ALA A 335 -9.58 -9.53 -7.11
CA ALA A 335 -8.16 -9.35 -7.39
C ALA A 335 -7.91 -8.63 -8.72
N LYS A 336 -8.68 -8.99 -9.76
CA LYS A 336 -8.64 -8.28 -11.06
C LYS A 336 -8.98 -6.80 -10.87
N THR A 337 -10.09 -6.50 -10.21
CA THR A 337 -10.51 -5.11 -9.95
C THR A 337 -9.46 -4.35 -9.14
N ALA A 338 -8.87 -4.97 -8.11
CA ALA A 338 -7.81 -4.35 -7.31
C ALA A 338 -6.57 -4.02 -8.15
N LEU A 339 -6.10 -4.95 -9.00
CA LEU A 339 -4.97 -4.71 -9.91
C LEU A 339 -5.25 -3.59 -10.91
N LEU A 340 -6.47 -3.51 -11.46
CA LEU A 340 -6.86 -2.44 -12.39
C LEU A 340 -6.97 -1.08 -11.69
N LYS A 341 -7.49 -1.03 -10.46
CA LYS A 341 -7.52 0.19 -9.64
C LYS A 341 -6.09 0.67 -9.32
N GLN A 342 -5.19 -0.25 -8.96
CA GLN A 342 -3.78 0.06 -8.76
C GLN A 342 -3.12 0.56 -10.06
N LYS A 343 -3.39 -0.07 -11.21
CA LYS A 343 -2.90 0.40 -12.52
C LYS A 343 -3.22 1.87 -12.76
N GLN A 344 -4.45 2.28 -12.46
CA GLN A 344 -4.87 3.67 -12.58
C GLN A 344 -4.16 4.57 -11.56
N ALA A 345 -4.10 4.16 -10.29
CA ALA A 345 -3.46 4.92 -9.22
C ALA A 345 -1.94 5.13 -9.43
N TYR A 346 -1.27 4.19 -10.12
CA TYR A 346 0.16 4.23 -10.41
C TYR A 346 0.51 4.69 -11.82
N ALA A 347 -0.47 5.17 -12.62
CA ALA A 347 -0.24 5.61 -13.99
C ALA A 347 0.82 6.72 -14.11
N TRP A 348 0.96 7.57 -13.08
CA TRP A 348 2.00 8.61 -12.99
C TRP A 348 3.42 8.06 -13.15
N GLN A 349 3.68 6.80 -12.78
CA GLN A 349 4.99 6.18 -12.94
C GLN A 349 5.46 6.14 -14.39
N LYS A 350 4.54 6.04 -15.37
CA LYS A 350 4.87 6.06 -16.80
C LYS A 350 5.27 7.45 -17.30
N LEU A 351 5.01 8.49 -16.52
CA LEU A 351 5.36 9.88 -16.83
C LEU A 351 6.73 10.28 -16.25
N ARG A 352 7.43 9.35 -15.60
CA ARG A 352 8.76 9.54 -15.01
C ARG A 352 9.78 8.62 -15.66
N PRO A 353 11.08 8.92 -15.53
CA PRO A 353 12.13 7.98 -15.90
C PRO A 353 11.93 6.60 -15.24
N PRO A 354 12.16 5.49 -15.97
CA PRO A 354 12.02 4.15 -15.42
C PRO A 354 12.92 3.94 -14.19
N GLN A 355 12.35 3.33 -13.16
CA GLN A 355 13.06 3.07 -11.90
C GLN A 355 14.16 2.01 -12.09
N GLY A 356 13.93 1.00 -12.91
CA GLY A 356 14.92 -0.06 -13.14
C GLY A 356 15.24 -0.91 -11.89
N PRO A 357 16.23 -1.81 -12.00
CA PRO A 357 16.65 -2.70 -10.91
C PRO A 357 17.20 -1.93 -9.69
N GLY A 358 16.94 -2.44 -8.49
CA GLY A 358 17.53 -1.94 -7.24
C GLY A 358 16.95 -0.63 -6.72
N ARG A 359 15.96 -0.06 -7.41
CA ARG A 359 15.46 1.28 -7.13
C ARG A 359 13.94 1.32 -7.01
N THR A 360 13.44 2.29 -6.23
CA THR A 360 12.00 2.56 -6.10
C THR A 360 11.72 4.03 -5.85
N ASP A 361 10.56 4.51 -6.27
CA ASP A 361 10.03 5.80 -5.79
C ASP A 361 9.50 5.63 -4.37
N THR A 362 9.99 6.45 -3.43
CA THR A 362 9.78 6.25 -1.99
C THR A 362 8.59 7.02 -1.41
N PHE A 363 8.24 8.17 -1.97
CA PHE A 363 7.24 9.05 -1.35
C PHE A 363 6.10 9.47 -2.27
N ASN A 364 6.23 9.39 -3.59
CA ASN A 364 5.09 9.62 -4.47
C ASN A 364 3.95 8.61 -4.26
N PRO A 365 4.20 7.30 -4.07
CA PRO A 365 3.15 6.36 -3.69
C PRO A 365 2.45 6.80 -2.40
N THR A 366 3.20 7.20 -1.38
CA THR A 366 2.63 7.65 -0.10
C THR A 366 1.82 8.94 -0.26
N LYS A 367 2.34 9.94 -0.98
CA LYS A 367 1.62 11.19 -1.28
C LYS A 367 0.29 10.90 -1.98
N MET A 368 0.33 10.17 -3.09
CA MET A 368 -0.81 10.05 -4.00
C MET A 368 -1.80 8.97 -3.55
N VAL A 369 -1.31 7.81 -3.09
CA VAL A 369 -2.15 6.65 -2.77
C VAL A 369 -2.61 6.67 -1.31
N VAL A 370 -1.75 7.07 -0.36
CA VAL A 370 -2.09 7.08 1.07
C VAL A 370 -2.74 8.41 1.46
N PHE A 371 -2.14 9.54 1.07
CA PHE A 371 -2.61 10.87 1.47
C PHE A 371 -3.50 11.56 0.44
N GLY A 372 -3.67 11.01 -0.76
CA GLY A 372 -4.55 11.57 -1.80
C GLY A 372 -4.07 12.90 -2.39
N PHE A 373 -2.76 13.18 -2.34
CA PHE A 373 -2.19 14.37 -2.94
C PHE A 373 -2.29 14.28 -4.47
N PRO A 374 -2.49 15.42 -5.17
CA PRO A 374 -2.41 15.43 -6.62
C PRO A 374 -0.98 15.08 -7.10
N ASP A 375 -0.87 14.62 -8.35
CA ASP A 375 0.43 14.45 -8.98
C ASP A 375 1.13 15.80 -9.14
N ASP A 376 2.22 16.00 -8.39
CA ASP A 376 3.02 17.22 -8.38
C ASP A 376 4.23 17.16 -9.32
N SER A 377 4.27 16.18 -10.22
CA SER A 377 5.35 15.97 -11.19
C SER A 377 6.73 15.63 -10.59
N THR A 378 6.85 15.48 -9.26
CA THR A 378 8.15 15.18 -8.63
C THR A 378 8.63 13.74 -8.91
N ILE A 379 9.94 13.51 -8.77
CA ILE A 379 10.59 12.19 -8.92
C ILE A 379 11.20 11.80 -7.58
N GLY A 380 10.72 10.71 -6.97
CA GLY A 380 11.20 10.22 -5.68
C GLY A 380 12.04 8.94 -5.77
N THR A 381 12.50 8.58 -6.97
CA THR A 381 13.26 7.35 -7.25
C THR A 381 14.63 7.38 -6.57
N VAL A 382 14.92 6.35 -5.80
CA VAL A 382 16.19 6.15 -5.09
C VAL A 382 16.62 4.71 -5.15
N ASP A 383 17.90 4.48 -4.91
CA ASP A 383 18.46 3.18 -4.61
C ASP A 383 17.95 2.64 -3.27
N LEU A 384 17.70 1.33 -3.21
CA LEU A 384 17.23 0.64 -2.03
C LEU A 384 18.35 0.57 -0.99
N PRO A 385 18.18 1.13 0.22
CA PRO A 385 19.27 1.17 1.19
C PRO A 385 19.48 -0.18 1.88
N GLN A 386 20.66 -0.35 2.47
CA GLN A 386 20.92 -1.41 3.44
C GLN A 386 20.13 -1.21 4.75
N VAL A 387 19.83 -2.29 5.46
CA VAL A 387 19.14 -2.27 6.77
C VAL A 387 19.84 -3.07 7.88
N TRP A 388 21.11 -3.45 7.71
CA TRP A 388 21.96 -3.94 8.80
C TRP A 388 22.39 -2.79 9.73
N ASN A 389 23.01 -3.12 10.86
CA ASN A 389 23.56 -2.20 11.85
C ASN A 389 22.58 -1.07 12.24
N GLN A 390 21.32 -1.40 12.54
CA GLN A 390 20.34 -0.35 12.86
C GLN A 390 20.54 0.26 14.25
N LYS A 391 21.14 -0.47 15.20
CA LYS A 391 21.38 0.05 16.55
C LYS A 391 22.21 1.34 16.59
N PRO A 392 23.39 1.42 15.95
CA PRO A 392 24.16 2.67 15.94
C PRO A 392 23.50 3.81 15.12
N ARG A 393 22.39 3.54 14.42
CA ARG A 393 21.63 4.54 13.64
C ARG A 393 20.49 5.20 14.44
N GLU A 394 20.22 4.78 15.68
CA GLU A 394 19.14 5.33 16.50
C GLU A 394 19.30 6.83 16.84
N SER A 395 20.53 7.36 16.81
CA SER A 395 20.84 8.78 17.07
C SER A 395 21.02 9.62 15.80
N MET A 396 20.67 9.07 14.64
CA MET A 396 20.91 9.67 13.32
C MET A 396 19.62 10.14 12.66
N TYR A 397 19.75 11.02 11.67
CA TYR A 397 18.69 11.27 10.70
C TYR A 397 18.72 10.20 9.61
N LEU A 398 17.58 9.53 9.50
CA LEU A 398 17.28 8.36 8.69
C LEU A 398 16.67 8.77 7.34
N HIS A 399 16.56 7.79 6.44
CA HIS A 399 16.34 7.98 5.00
C HIS A 399 17.48 8.76 4.33
N TRP A 400 17.50 8.72 3.00
CA TRP A 400 18.50 9.42 2.18
C TRP A 400 18.58 10.92 2.50
N ASP A 401 17.43 11.56 2.71
CA ASP A 401 17.27 12.99 2.97
C ASP A 401 17.32 13.38 4.46
N GLY A 402 17.53 12.44 5.38
CA GLY A 402 17.61 12.77 6.81
C GLY A 402 16.30 13.33 7.38
N ASN A 403 15.17 12.87 6.85
CA ASN A 403 13.85 13.45 7.10
C ASN A 403 13.15 12.92 8.36
N ASN A 404 13.71 11.94 9.07
CA ASN A 404 13.15 11.38 10.30
C ASN A 404 14.28 10.88 11.21
N ASN A 405 14.19 11.03 12.53
CA ASN A 405 15.20 10.54 13.49
C ASN A 405 14.64 9.55 14.52
N LYS A 406 13.49 8.94 14.24
CA LYS A 406 12.83 7.93 15.05
C LYS A 406 12.72 6.64 14.25
N ILE A 407 13.59 5.68 14.56
CA ILE A 407 13.64 4.40 13.85
C ILE A 407 12.29 3.68 13.78
N HIS A 408 11.53 3.70 14.87
CA HIS A 408 10.20 3.09 14.93
C HIS A 408 9.23 3.77 13.95
N GLU A 409 9.14 5.10 13.97
CA GLU A 409 8.28 5.86 13.03
C GLU A 409 8.65 5.57 11.58
N ARG A 410 9.96 5.66 11.26
CA ARG A 410 10.49 5.38 9.93
C ARG A 410 10.14 3.97 9.45
N ASN A 411 10.26 2.96 10.31
CA ASN A 411 9.97 1.57 9.94
C ASN A 411 8.47 1.38 9.66
N TYR A 412 7.57 1.90 10.51
CA TYR A 412 6.12 1.79 10.27
C TYR A 412 5.65 2.60 9.07
N ALA A 413 6.26 3.76 8.80
CA ALA A 413 5.98 4.52 7.59
C ALA A 413 6.43 3.77 6.33
N ALA A 414 7.56 3.07 6.36
CA ALA A 414 7.98 2.20 5.25
C ALA A 414 7.01 1.03 5.04
N ALA A 415 6.50 0.42 6.13
CA ALA A 415 5.44 -0.59 6.03
C ALA A 415 4.14 -0.02 5.46
N MET A 416 3.79 1.22 5.82
CA MET A 416 2.62 1.93 5.28
C MET A 416 2.72 2.11 3.77
N ALA A 417 3.90 2.48 3.28
CA ALA A 417 4.14 2.72 1.85
C ALA A 417 3.90 1.47 0.98
N VAL A 418 4.07 0.26 1.56
CA VAL A 418 3.77 -1.01 0.87
C VAL A 418 2.39 -1.57 1.18
N GLY A 419 1.58 -0.86 1.99
CA GLY A 419 0.17 -1.16 2.22
C GLY A 419 -0.20 -1.68 3.61
N ALA A 420 0.69 -1.59 4.61
CA ALA A 420 0.31 -1.85 5.99
C ALA A 420 -0.57 -0.71 6.55
N THR A 421 -1.54 -1.08 7.38
CA THR A 421 -2.43 -0.14 8.09
C THR A 421 -2.38 -0.42 9.58
N PRO A 422 -2.84 0.52 10.44
CA PRO A 422 -2.90 0.28 11.89
C PRO A 422 -3.70 -0.97 12.29
N GLU A 423 -4.67 -1.38 11.48
CA GLU A 423 -5.54 -2.54 11.74
C GLU A 423 -4.98 -3.84 11.17
N SER A 424 -4.10 -3.77 10.17
CA SER A 424 -3.65 -4.94 9.42
C SER A 424 -2.24 -5.41 9.80
N VAL A 425 -1.42 -4.48 10.31
CA VAL A 425 -0.05 -4.75 10.74
C VAL A 425 -0.01 -5.82 11.82
N LEU A 426 1.09 -6.57 11.88
CA LEU A 426 1.34 -7.61 12.86
C LEU A 426 2.49 -7.18 13.78
N PRO A 427 2.24 -6.39 14.84
CA PRO A 427 3.32 -5.84 15.67
C PRO A 427 4.29 -6.88 16.23
N PRO A 428 3.87 -8.08 16.69
CA PRO A 428 4.82 -9.10 17.14
C PRO A 428 5.79 -9.54 16.04
N SER A 429 5.28 -9.79 14.84
CA SER A 429 6.09 -10.19 13.69
C SER A 429 7.00 -9.06 13.22
N PHE A 430 6.45 -7.85 13.10
CA PHE A 430 7.17 -6.65 12.69
C PHE A 430 8.29 -6.27 13.67
N ASN A 431 8.01 -6.34 14.98
CA ASN A 431 8.99 -6.04 16.01
C ASN A 431 10.09 -7.10 16.07
N ARG A 432 9.79 -8.38 15.80
CA ARG A 432 10.83 -9.42 15.70
C ARG A 432 11.84 -9.10 14.59
N VAL A 433 11.35 -8.72 13.40
CA VAL A 433 12.19 -8.29 12.28
C VAL A 433 13.04 -7.08 12.67
N THR A 434 12.40 -6.01 13.15
CA THR A 434 13.11 -4.75 13.41
C THR A 434 14.09 -4.85 14.57
N ASN A 435 13.80 -5.69 15.59
CA ASN A 435 14.73 -5.98 16.68
C ASN A 435 15.97 -6.76 16.20
N TRP A 436 15.79 -7.74 15.32
CA TRP A 436 16.91 -8.49 14.74
C TRP A 436 17.86 -7.56 13.95
N LEU A 437 17.30 -6.66 13.16
CA LEU A 437 18.07 -5.67 12.37
C LEU A 437 18.87 -4.68 13.23
N LEU A 438 18.53 -4.49 14.51
CA LEU A 438 19.35 -3.67 15.42
C LEU A 438 20.78 -4.22 15.53
N GLY A 439 20.93 -5.53 15.67
CA GLY A 439 22.20 -6.21 15.91
C GLY A 439 22.80 -6.94 14.71
N HIS A 440 22.02 -7.17 13.65
CA HIS A 440 22.52 -7.85 12.45
C HIS A 440 23.56 -6.98 11.73
N LYS A 441 24.71 -7.56 11.39
CA LYS A 441 25.88 -6.83 10.85
C LYS A 441 25.99 -6.96 9.34
N ALA A 442 26.63 -5.97 8.73
CA ALA A 442 27.09 -6.04 7.36
C ALA A 442 27.96 -7.28 7.11
N PRO A 443 27.91 -7.90 5.91
CA PRO A 443 28.84 -8.97 5.56
C PRO A 443 30.25 -8.42 5.38
N ALA A 444 31.24 -9.19 5.85
CA ALA A 444 32.64 -8.89 5.56
C ALA A 444 32.95 -9.08 4.07
N TRP A 445 33.96 -8.36 3.58
CA TRP A 445 34.51 -8.56 2.25
C TRP A 445 34.99 -10.02 2.08
N PRO A 446 34.48 -10.77 1.08
CA PRO A 446 34.71 -12.20 0.98
C PRO A 446 36.01 -12.58 0.26
N TRP A 447 36.74 -11.62 -0.33
CA TRP A 447 37.99 -11.87 -1.06
C TRP A 447 39.23 -11.47 -0.25
N ALA A 448 40.41 -11.79 -0.77
CA ALA A 448 41.66 -11.33 -0.18
C ALA A 448 41.78 -9.80 -0.25
N LEU A 449 42.53 -9.24 0.70
CA LEU A 449 42.85 -7.82 0.80
C LEU A 449 44.36 -7.61 0.70
N ASP A 450 44.78 -6.58 -0.03
CA ASP A 450 46.15 -6.08 -0.01
C ASP A 450 46.38 -5.26 1.27
N GLN A 451 46.99 -5.88 2.27
CA GLN A 451 47.21 -5.28 3.59
C GLN A 451 48.10 -4.03 3.53
N ALA A 452 49.03 -3.93 2.57
CA ALA A 452 49.86 -2.74 2.42
C ALA A 452 49.02 -1.56 1.93
N LYS A 453 48.13 -1.80 0.96
CA LYS A 453 47.17 -0.78 0.50
C LYS A 453 46.12 -0.42 1.54
N VAL A 454 45.63 -1.37 2.34
CA VAL A 454 44.75 -1.09 3.49
C VAL A 454 45.46 -0.13 4.47
N ALA A 455 46.72 -0.41 4.82
CA ALA A 455 47.50 0.44 5.72
C ALA A 455 47.76 1.85 5.14
N GLN A 456 47.96 1.96 3.82
CA GLN A 456 48.09 3.24 3.12
C GLN A 456 46.75 4.00 3.04
N GLY A 457 45.64 3.29 2.80
CA GLY A 457 44.31 3.86 2.61
C GLY A 457 43.68 4.39 3.90
N LYS A 458 43.97 3.74 5.03
CA LYS A 458 43.42 4.12 6.35
C LYS A 458 43.62 5.60 6.71
N PRO A 459 44.83 6.18 6.68
CA PRO A 459 45.01 7.61 7.00
C PRO A 459 44.30 8.53 5.98
N ILE A 460 44.17 8.11 4.71
CA ILE A 460 43.41 8.86 3.70
C ILE A 460 41.92 8.88 4.08
N TRP A 461 41.36 7.73 4.47
CA TRP A 461 39.99 7.63 4.97
C TRP A 461 39.76 8.50 6.20
N GLU A 462 40.64 8.42 7.19
CA GLU A 462 40.55 9.19 8.43
C GLU A 462 40.56 10.70 8.17
N ALA A 463 41.38 11.16 7.23
CA ALA A 463 41.51 12.58 6.91
C ALA A 463 40.38 13.14 6.04
N ASN A 464 39.79 12.33 5.15
CA ASN A 464 38.89 12.84 4.10
C ASN A 464 37.44 12.37 4.21
N CYS A 465 37.17 11.25 4.89
CA CYS A 465 35.89 10.55 4.79
C CYS A 465 35.27 10.26 6.16
N ALA A 466 36.09 9.83 7.12
CA ALA A 466 35.65 9.38 8.43
C ALA A 466 34.75 10.40 9.15
N GLY A 467 35.07 11.70 9.07
CA GLY A 467 34.31 12.76 9.74
C GLY A 467 32.80 12.74 9.44
N CYS A 468 32.43 12.41 8.20
CA CYS A 468 31.03 12.30 7.78
C CYS A 468 30.49 10.86 7.86
N HIS A 469 31.34 9.83 7.70
CA HIS A 469 30.87 8.46 7.43
C HIS A 469 31.15 7.43 8.53
N ASP A 470 32.02 7.71 9.51
CA ASP A 470 32.28 6.76 10.61
C ASP A 470 31.18 6.86 11.68
N PHE A 471 30.74 5.70 12.18
CA PHE A 471 29.86 5.68 13.35
C PHE A 471 30.47 6.46 14.52
N GLY A 472 29.66 7.32 15.16
CA GLY A 472 30.05 8.09 16.33
C GLY A 472 30.71 9.44 16.04
N ARG A 473 30.91 9.83 14.77
CA ARG A 473 31.33 11.19 14.42
C ARG A 473 30.14 12.16 14.43
N ALA A 474 30.44 13.43 14.65
CA ALA A 474 29.43 14.48 14.82
C ALA A 474 28.56 14.68 13.57
N ASP A 475 29.15 14.56 12.39
CA ASP A 475 28.46 14.81 11.12
C ASP A 475 27.75 13.57 10.56
N THR A 476 27.99 12.39 11.16
CA THR A 476 27.43 11.13 10.68
C THR A 476 25.94 11.02 10.98
N GLY A 477 25.18 10.72 9.93
CA GLY A 477 23.73 10.72 9.97
C GLY A 477 23.13 12.12 10.12
N GLN A 478 23.89 13.18 9.84
CA GLN A 478 23.41 14.56 9.82
C GLN A 478 23.30 15.09 8.39
N VAL A 479 22.49 16.13 8.22
CA VAL A 479 22.44 16.92 6.98
C VAL A 479 23.28 18.17 7.20
N THR A 480 24.56 18.12 6.79
CA THR A 480 25.55 19.17 7.12
C THR A 480 25.81 20.17 6.00
N THR A 481 25.33 19.90 4.79
CA THR A 481 25.47 20.76 3.61
C THR A 481 24.10 21.16 3.06
N ASN A 482 24.10 22.13 2.15
CA ASN A 482 22.95 22.39 1.27
C ASN A 482 23.10 21.60 -0.04
N ILE A 483 21.99 21.36 -0.74
CA ILE A 483 22.00 20.58 -1.99
C ILE A 483 22.93 21.17 -3.06
N ASP A 484 23.03 22.50 -3.16
CA ASP A 484 23.94 23.18 -4.10
C ASP A 484 25.43 22.93 -3.78
N GLN A 485 25.76 22.77 -2.49
CA GLN A 485 27.12 22.47 -2.04
C GLN A 485 27.47 20.99 -2.24
N LEU A 486 26.52 20.10 -1.97
CA LEU A 486 26.70 18.66 -2.18
C LEU A 486 26.74 18.32 -3.69
N GLY A 487 25.94 19.02 -4.49
CA GLY A 487 25.91 18.95 -5.96
C GLY A 487 25.32 17.67 -6.54
N THR A 488 24.76 16.77 -5.73
CA THR A 488 24.08 15.55 -6.18
C THR A 488 22.66 15.87 -6.66
N ASP A 489 22.04 14.93 -7.38
CA ASP A 489 20.67 15.08 -7.89
C ASP A 489 19.65 15.53 -6.79
N PRO A 490 18.85 16.59 -7.00
CA PRO A 490 17.94 17.12 -5.98
C PRO A 490 16.54 16.47 -5.97
N HIS A 491 16.17 15.67 -6.98
CA HIS A 491 14.75 15.33 -7.21
C HIS A 491 14.14 14.54 -6.04
N ARG A 492 14.91 13.58 -5.48
CA ARG A 492 14.44 12.84 -4.31
C ARG A 492 14.19 13.76 -3.13
N LEU A 493 15.10 14.72 -2.87
CA LEU A 493 14.90 15.71 -1.83
C LEU A 493 13.60 16.47 -2.09
N ASP A 494 13.37 16.95 -3.31
CA ASP A 494 12.20 17.76 -3.69
C ASP A 494 10.88 17.01 -3.61
N SER A 495 10.88 15.70 -3.88
CA SER A 495 9.68 14.86 -3.75
C SER A 495 9.11 14.81 -2.33
N PHE A 496 9.94 15.02 -1.31
CA PHE A 496 9.52 15.09 0.09
C PHE A 496 9.18 16.55 0.44
N THR A 497 7.90 16.88 0.55
CA THR A 497 7.41 18.26 0.69
C THR A 497 7.05 18.61 2.14
N THR A 498 6.97 19.91 2.45
CA THR A 498 6.44 20.38 3.74
C THR A 498 4.97 19.99 3.94
N GLY A 499 4.19 19.95 2.86
CA GLY A 499 2.82 19.42 2.87
C GLY A 499 2.77 17.94 3.29
N LEU A 500 3.70 17.13 2.78
CA LEU A 500 3.81 15.72 3.19
C LEU A 500 4.20 15.58 4.66
N VAL A 501 5.10 16.43 5.18
CA VAL A 501 5.43 16.47 6.62
C VAL A 501 4.17 16.74 7.45
N ALA A 502 3.38 17.75 7.07
CA ALA A 502 2.14 18.06 7.76
C ALA A 502 1.16 16.88 7.73
N ALA A 503 1.03 16.18 6.59
CA ALA A 503 0.20 15.00 6.46
C ALA A 503 0.66 13.85 7.37
N PHE A 504 1.97 13.54 7.41
CA PHE A 504 2.51 12.56 8.35
C PHE A 504 2.16 12.91 9.80
N HIS A 505 2.27 14.18 10.19
CA HIS A 505 1.96 14.63 11.54
C HIS A 505 0.48 14.51 11.94
N THR A 506 -0.43 14.31 10.98
CA THR A 506 -1.84 14.00 11.28
C THR A 506 -2.08 12.55 11.69
N PHE A 507 -1.15 11.63 11.38
CA PHE A 507 -1.28 10.22 11.73
C PHE A 507 -0.95 10.00 13.21
N LYS A 508 -1.95 9.64 14.00
CA LYS A 508 -1.87 9.44 15.47
C LYS A 508 -2.52 8.14 15.94
N LYS A 509 -2.58 7.12 15.07
CA LYS A 509 -3.22 5.84 15.38
C LYS A 509 -2.17 4.76 15.64
N PRO A 510 -1.90 4.38 16.90
CA PRO A 510 -0.89 3.37 17.21
C PRO A 510 -1.08 2.06 16.42
N PRO A 511 0.02 1.42 15.97
CA PRO A 511 1.42 1.81 16.15
C PRO A 511 1.92 2.91 15.18
N PHE A 512 1.05 3.45 14.33
CA PHE A 512 1.35 4.49 13.34
C PHE A 512 1.12 5.88 13.95
N ASP A 513 2.14 6.36 14.65
CA ASP A 513 2.23 7.73 15.14
C ASP A 513 3.50 8.36 14.56
N PHE A 514 3.33 9.36 13.70
CA PHE A 514 4.43 10.00 12.99
C PHE A 514 4.53 11.45 13.45
N GLY A 515 5.60 11.80 14.15
CA GLY A 515 5.78 13.13 14.75
C GLY A 515 7.18 13.71 14.56
N ALA A 516 8.12 12.90 14.06
CA ALA A 516 9.52 13.29 13.90
C ALA A 516 9.91 13.63 12.44
N TYR A 517 8.95 13.68 11.52
CA TYR A 517 9.24 14.00 10.13
C TYR A 517 9.56 15.48 9.93
N ARG A 518 10.52 15.77 9.05
CA ARG A 518 10.91 17.14 8.69
C ARG A 518 11.38 17.24 7.25
N LYS A 519 11.17 18.40 6.64
CA LYS A 519 11.86 18.76 5.40
C LYS A 519 13.29 19.16 5.76
N THR A 520 14.25 18.71 4.96
CA THR A 520 15.66 19.06 5.05
C THR A 520 16.12 19.81 3.81
N GLN A 521 17.38 20.23 3.82
CA GLN A 521 18.01 21.05 2.78
C GLN A 521 19.02 20.28 1.90
N SER A 522 19.27 18.99 2.19
CA SER A 522 20.21 18.12 1.48
C SER A 522 20.04 16.66 1.95
N TYR A 523 20.99 15.79 1.59
CA TYR A 523 21.04 14.38 2.00
C TYR A 523 21.81 14.18 3.31
N SER A 524 21.45 13.12 4.04
CA SER A 524 22.10 12.70 5.28
C SER A 524 23.43 12.00 4.99
N ASN A 525 24.47 12.31 5.76
CA ASN A 525 25.78 11.67 5.66
C ASN A 525 25.69 10.22 6.17
N THR A 526 25.33 9.29 5.28
CA THR A 526 25.11 7.89 5.70
C THR A 526 26.42 7.21 6.10
N PRO A 527 26.44 6.41 7.18
CA PRO A 527 27.58 5.55 7.47
C PRO A 527 27.89 4.60 6.31
N THR A 528 29.16 4.24 6.14
CA THR A 528 29.69 3.42 5.03
C THR A 528 29.98 1.97 5.43
N ASP A 529 29.35 1.49 6.50
CA ASP A 529 29.42 0.08 6.88
C ASP A 529 28.91 -0.83 5.76
N GLY A 530 29.69 -1.87 5.44
CA GLY A 530 29.41 -2.79 4.34
C GLY A 530 29.37 -2.12 2.97
N ILE A 531 30.12 -1.02 2.77
CA ILE A 531 30.05 -0.21 1.54
C ILE A 531 30.28 -1.02 0.27
N TRP A 532 31.06 -2.10 0.35
CA TRP A 532 31.35 -2.94 -0.81
C TRP A 532 30.06 -3.50 -1.44
N LEU A 533 29.06 -3.92 -0.66
CA LEU A 533 27.82 -4.50 -1.19
C LEU A 533 26.68 -3.47 -1.30
N ARG A 534 27.02 -2.21 -1.58
CA ARG A 534 26.05 -1.10 -1.69
C ARG A 534 26.15 -0.37 -3.02
N ALA A 535 26.75 -0.99 -4.02
CA ALA A 535 26.74 -0.49 -5.38
C ALA A 535 25.37 -0.72 -6.03
N PRO A 536 24.93 0.16 -6.94
CA PRO A 536 25.57 1.42 -7.31
C PRO A 536 25.51 2.50 -6.20
N TYR A 537 26.40 3.48 -6.24
CA TYR A 537 26.58 4.51 -5.21
C TYR A 537 25.78 5.79 -5.49
N LEU A 538 25.73 6.65 -4.45
CA LEU A 538 24.82 7.79 -4.28
C LEU A 538 23.37 7.36 -4.02
N HIS A 539 22.52 8.31 -3.62
CA HIS A 539 21.13 8.03 -3.23
C HIS A 539 20.26 7.47 -4.35
N ASN A 540 20.62 7.70 -5.61
CA ASN A 540 19.88 7.29 -6.80
C ASN A 540 20.53 6.16 -7.59
N GLY A 541 21.68 5.63 -7.12
CA GLY A 541 22.40 4.56 -7.78
C GLY A 541 23.05 4.98 -9.12
N SER A 542 23.42 6.26 -9.25
CA SER A 542 23.92 6.83 -10.50
C SER A 542 25.42 6.64 -10.76
N VAL A 543 26.16 6.07 -9.80
CA VAL A 543 27.61 5.85 -9.90
C VAL A 543 27.93 4.37 -9.70
N PRO A 544 28.42 3.63 -10.70
CA PRO A 544 28.41 2.16 -10.65
C PRO A 544 29.44 1.52 -9.72
N THR A 545 30.60 2.16 -9.50
CA THR A 545 31.70 1.60 -8.69
C THR A 545 32.30 2.63 -7.73
N LEU A 546 33.00 2.21 -6.67
CA LEU A 546 33.73 3.16 -5.80
C LEU A 546 34.83 3.88 -6.57
N TRP A 547 35.46 3.19 -7.54
CA TRP A 547 36.40 3.82 -8.44
C TRP A 547 35.78 5.03 -9.14
N ASP A 548 34.59 4.87 -9.72
CA ASP A 548 33.88 5.95 -10.41
C ASP A 548 33.44 7.06 -9.45
N LEU A 549 33.05 6.72 -8.22
CA LEU A 549 32.68 7.72 -7.20
C LEU A 549 33.84 8.67 -6.89
N LEU A 550 35.06 8.14 -6.83
CA LEU A 550 36.29 8.89 -6.61
C LEU A 550 36.84 9.53 -7.90
N GLN A 551 36.17 9.40 -9.03
CA GLN A 551 36.48 10.19 -10.22
C GLN A 551 35.72 11.53 -10.23
N PRO A 552 36.32 12.59 -10.80
CA PRO A 552 35.58 13.80 -11.16
C PRO A 552 34.32 13.45 -11.97
N PRO A 553 33.18 14.16 -11.78
CA PRO A 553 31.92 13.83 -12.45
C PRO A 553 32.03 13.66 -13.97
N GLU A 554 32.91 14.42 -14.63
CA GLU A 554 33.12 14.38 -16.09
C GLU A 554 33.70 13.04 -16.57
N LYS A 555 34.33 12.27 -15.68
CA LYS A 555 34.89 10.94 -15.95
C LYS A 555 33.96 9.80 -15.53
N ARG A 556 32.84 10.09 -14.84
CA ARG A 556 31.89 9.07 -14.41
C ARG A 556 31.09 8.53 -15.61
N PRO A 557 30.79 7.21 -15.67
CA PRO A 557 29.96 6.65 -16.73
C PRO A 557 28.60 7.35 -16.83
N GLN A 558 28.25 7.81 -18.03
CA GLN A 558 26.94 8.44 -18.30
C GLN A 558 25.85 7.41 -18.59
N VAL A 559 26.25 6.26 -19.15
CA VAL A 559 25.34 5.16 -19.51
C VAL A 559 26.00 3.84 -19.16
N PHE A 560 25.29 2.99 -18.41
CA PHE A 560 25.81 1.69 -17.97
C PHE A 560 24.67 0.70 -17.68
N ILE A 561 24.97 -0.60 -17.60
CA ILE A 561 23.98 -1.64 -17.28
C ILE A 561 23.90 -1.81 -15.75
N THR A 562 22.70 -1.87 -15.18
CA THR A 562 22.47 -2.17 -13.76
C THR A 562 21.54 -3.38 -13.60
N GLY A 563 21.45 -3.92 -12.37
CA GLY A 563 20.70 -5.13 -12.04
C GLY A 563 21.52 -6.41 -12.06
N SER A 564 22.85 -6.30 -12.15
CA SER A 564 23.78 -7.42 -12.07
C SER A 564 24.04 -7.81 -10.61
N ASP A 565 24.20 -9.10 -10.38
CA ASP A 565 24.74 -9.67 -9.14
C ASP A 565 26.21 -10.10 -9.33
N VAL A 566 26.80 -9.99 -10.52
CA VAL A 566 28.21 -10.34 -10.70
C VAL A 566 29.10 -9.19 -10.29
N TYR A 567 29.98 -9.47 -9.33
CA TYR A 567 30.73 -8.45 -8.62
C TYR A 567 32.06 -8.10 -9.33
N ASP A 568 32.42 -6.82 -9.36
CA ASP A 568 33.74 -6.31 -9.77
C ASP A 568 34.57 -6.01 -8.51
N PRO A 569 35.50 -6.91 -8.12
CA PRO A 569 36.28 -6.73 -6.90
C PRO A 569 37.41 -5.68 -7.03
N VAL A 570 37.73 -5.25 -8.26
CA VAL A 570 38.80 -4.29 -8.54
C VAL A 570 38.29 -2.88 -8.37
N ASN A 571 37.15 -2.55 -8.97
CA ASN A 571 36.55 -1.21 -8.86
C ASN A 571 35.52 -1.08 -7.74
N VAL A 572 35.14 -2.21 -7.12
CA VAL A 572 34.19 -2.32 -5.99
C VAL A 572 32.80 -1.84 -6.40
N GLY A 573 32.09 -2.74 -7.07
CA GLY A 573 30.70 -2.60 -7.48
C GLY A 573 30.24 -3.84 -8.25
N PHE A 574 29.24 -3.69 -9.11
CA PHE A 574 28.81 -4.77 -10.00
C PHE A 574 29.30 -4.55 -11.42
N VAL A 575 29.41 -5.61 -12.20
CA VAL A 575 29.81 -5.54 -13.60
C VAL A 575 28.72 -4.83 -14.41
N THR A 576 29.05 -3.68 -15.01
CA THR A 576 28.08 -2.77 -15.66
C THR A 576 28.26 -2.62 -17.18
N SER A 577 29.24 -3.31 -17.78
CA SER A 577 29.47 -3.27 -19.22
C SER A 577 29.95 -4.62 -19.78
N GLY A 578 29.94 -4.75 -21.10
CA GLY A 578 30.37 -5.97 -21.80
C GLY A 578 29.34 -7.10 -21.84
N ALA A 579 29.75 -8.26 -22.35
CA ALA A 579 28.88 -9.42 -22.54
C ALA A 579 28.37 -9.99 -21.21
N GLN A 580 29.19 -9.93 -20.17
CA GLN A 580 28.84 -10.42 -18.83
C GLN A 580 27.71 -9.60 -18.20
N ALA A 581 27.78 -8.27 -18.26
CA ALA A 581 26.72 -7.39 -17.78
C ALA A 581 25.38 -7.66 -18.50
N LYS A 582 25.41 -7.79 -19.84
CA LYS A 582 24.23 -8.10 -20.65
C LYS A 582 23.63 -9.48 -20.35
N ALA A 583 24.46 -10.46 -19.97
CA ALA A 583 23.97 -11.77 -19.59
C ALA A 583 23.26 -11.74 -18.22
N SER A 584 23.70 -10.88 -17.31
CA SER A 584 23.11 -10.73 -15.97
C SER A 584 21.88 -9.82 -15.94
N ALA A 585 21.86 -8.74 -16.73
CA ALA A 585 20.80 -7.75 -16.71
C ALA A 585 20.65 -7.00 -18.04
N ASP A 586 19.43 -6.49 -18.30
CA ASP A 586 19.07 -5.84 -19.57
C ASP A 586 18.67 -4.36 -19.40
N PHE A 587 18.83 -3.78 -18.20
CA PHE A 587 18.45 -2.40 -17.95
C PHE A 587 19.62 -1.44 -18.15
N THR A 588 19.46 -0.52 -19.10
CA THR A 588 20.40 0.57 -19.34
C THR A 588 20.05 1.78 -18.46
N TYR A 589 20.93 2.08 -17.51
CA TYR A 589 20.88 3.29 -16.71
C TYR A 589 21.43 4.47 -17.53
N ASP A 590 20.71 5.59 -17.55
CA ASP A 590 21.14 6.84 -18.20
C ASP A 590 21.09 7.98 -17.19
N THR A 591 22.26 8.55 -16.88
CA THR A 591 22.44 9.62 -15.89
C THR A 591 22.01 10.99 -16.39
N ARG A 592 21.63 11.10 -17.67
CA ARG A 592 21.13 12.35 -18.27
C ARG A 592 19.62 12.54 -18.09
N LEU A 593 18.93 11.50 -17.60
CA LEU A 593 17.51 11.59 -17.26
C LEU A 593 17.33 12.28 -15.90
N GLU A 594 16.20 12.98 -15.74
CA GLU A 594 15.84 13.61 -14.46
C GLU A 594 15.79 12.58 -13.33
N GLY A 595 16.28 12.96 -12.14
CA GLY A 595 16.40 12.08 -10.99
C GLY A 595 17.59 11.11 -11.05
N ASN A 596 18.28 10.99 -12.19
CA ASN A 596 19.38 10.06 -12.39
C ASN A 596 20.76 10.72 -12.40
N HIS A 597 20.88 12.02 -12.14
CA HIS A 597 22.16 12.73 -12.29
C HIS A 597 23.25 12.12 -11.39
N ASN A 598 24.46 12.00 -11.93
CA ASN A 598 25.64 11.44 -11.27
C ASN A 598 26.66 12.51 -10.82
N SER A 599 26.21 13.75 -10.64
CA SER A 599 27.03 14.89 -10.21
C SER A 599 27.25 14.91 -8.70
N GLY A 600 28.08 15.85 -8.23
CA GLY A 600 28.26 16.10 -6.80
C GLY A 600 29.10 15.07 -6.07
N HIS A 601 29.17 15.23 -4.74
CA HIS A 601 30.04 14.46 -3.86
C HIS A 601 31.49 14.47 -4.38
N LEU A 602 32.11 15.66 -4.39
CA LEU A 602 33.45 15.87 -4.97
C LEU A 602 34.61 15.46 -4.04
N TYR A 603 34.29 14.98 -2.83
CA TYR A 603 35.26 14.52 -1.84
C TYR A 603 36.09 13.34 -2.39
N GLY A 604 37.41 13.42 -2.25
CA GLY A 604 38.35 12.39 -2.74
C GLY A 604 38.63 12.42 -4.24
N THR A 605 37.94 13.25 -5.04
CA THR A 605 38.11 13.26 -6.51
C THR A 605 39.47 13.77 -6.99
N THR A 606 40.13 14.60 -6.17
CA THR A 606 41.45 15.21 -6.43
C THR A 606 42.62 14.36 -5.96
N LEU A 607 42.37 13.23 -5.28
CA LEU A 607 43.41 12.28 -4.89
C LEU A 607 44.12 11.69 -6.11
N SER A 608 45.37 11.25 -5.94
CA SER A 608 46.06 10.47 -6.96
C SER A 608 45.35 9.13 -7.18
N ASP A 609 45.51 8.54 -8.36
CA ASP A 609 44.89 7.24 -8.65
C ASP A 609 45.41 6.13 -7.71
N ASP A 610 46.67 6.20 -7.29
CA ASP A 610 47.24 5.27 -6.29
C ASP A 610 46.61 5.44 -4.92
N ASP A 611 46.40 6.68 -4.47
CA ASP A 611 45.72 6.99 -3.21
C ASP A 611 44.25 6.57 -3.25
N LYS A 612 43.57 6.75 -4.39
CA LYS A 612 42.20 6.24 -4.59
C LYS A 612 42.14 4.72 -4.49
N ARG A 613 43.10 4.00 -5.10
CA ARG A 613 43.18 2.55 -4.99
C ARG A 613 43.45 2.09 -3.56
N ALA A 614 44.36 2.77 -2.83
CA ALA A 614 44.61 2.48 -1.43
C ALA A 614 43.38 2.74 -0.55
N LEU A 615 42.70 3.87 -0.76
CA LEU A 615 41.45 4.23 -0.08
C LEU A 615 40.35 3.18 -0.33
N ILE A 616 40.14 2.78 -1.58
CA ILE A 616 39.17 1.73 -1.93
C ILE A 616 39.54 0.40 -1.24
N GLU A 617 40.81 0.04 -1.20
CA GLU A 617 41.25 -1.18 -0.52
C GLU A 617 40.94 -1.14 0.97
N PHE A 618 41.14 0.00 1.63
CA PHE A 618 40.70 0.21 3.01
C PHE A 618 39.18 0.16 3.15
N MET A 619 38.41 0.77 2.23
CA MET A 619 36.95 0.77 2.27
C MET A 619 36.33 -0.63 2.16
N LYS A 620 37.03 -1.60 1.55
CA LYS A 620 36.60 -3.02 1.56
C LYS A 620 36.56 -3.61 2.97
N THR A 621 37.23 -3.01 3.96
CA THR A 621 37.25 -3.48 5.35
C THR A 621 36.08 -2.98 6.22
N LEU A 622 35.27 -2.05 5.69
CA LEU A 622 34.22 -1.32 6.41
C LEU A 622 32.88 -2.05 6.49
#